data_AF-X0U6D9-F1
#
_entry.id   AF-X0U6D9-F1
#
_cell.length_a   1.000
_cell.length_b   1.000
_cell.length_c   1.000
_cell.angle_alpha   90.00
_cell.angle_beta   90.00
_cell.angle_gamma   90.00
#
_symmetry.space_group_name_H-M   'P 1'
#
loop_
_entity.id
_entity.type
_entity.pdbx_description
1 polymer ?
#
loop_
_entity_poly.entity_id
_entity_poly.type
_entity_poly.pdbx_seq_one_letter_code
_entity_poly.pdbx_strand_id
1 'polypeptide(L)'
;ISRDHQLGGEGTFRVDAGSLGGRSFDRADACLELAGREIILDPISVTREGGRIKGRLRFDLEADGLEGRLTVERYPIAELVPNTMNAKGHMDAEIGLGGSLQQPLVDVKASSPLLELSGLPLGSASIEALVREGAADGKLQIQGEHFELEAQSQIQLSPDYAF
;
A
#
# COMPACT_ATOMS: atom_id res chain seq x y z
N ILE A 1 18.93 -30.70 26.94
CA ILE A 1 18.04 -29.60 27.38
C ILE A 1 18.34 -28.43 26.46
N SER A 2 17.59 -28.30 25.36
CA SER A 2 17.66 -27.11 24.49
C SER A 2 17.10 -25.94 25.29
N ARG A 3 17.91 -24.91 25.55
CA ARG A 3 17.39 -23.63 26.04
C ARG A 3 16.87 -22.89 24.81
N ASP A 4 15.57 -22.96 24.57
CA ASP A 4 14.91 -22.03 23.66
C ASP A 4 15.06 -20.63 24.25
N HIS A 5 16.03 -19.89 23.74
CA HIS A 5 16.12 -18.47 23.98
C HIS A 5 14.98 -17.82 23.20
N GLN A 6 13.87 -17.54 23.89
CA GLN A 6 12.82 -16.68 23.34
C GLN A 6 13.41 -15.28 23.21
N LEU A 7 13.76 -14.91 21.98
CA LEU A 7 14.05 -13.53 21.63
C LEU A 7 12.70 -12.81 21.57
N GLY A 8 12.54 -11.77 22.38
CA GLY A 8 11.38 -10.92 22.32
C GLY A 8 11.65 -9.51 22.84
N GLY A 9 10.80 -8.58 22.46
CA GLY A 9 10.91 -7.18 22.86
C GLY A 9 9.93 -6.29 22.11
N GLU A 10 9.64 -5.14 22.71
CA GLU A 10 8.75 -4.13 22.15
C GLU A 10 9.51 -2.81 21.96
N GLY A 11 9.14 -2.06 20.94
CA GLY A 11 9.70 -0.75 20.64
C GLY A 11 8.65 0.17 20.02
N THR A 12 8.79 1.46 20.28
CA THR A 12 7.99 2.47 19.59
C THR A 12 8.93 3.37 18.79
N PHE A 13 8.54 3.63 17.56
CA PHE A 13 9.28 4.47 16.62
C PHE A 13 8.42 5.65 16.25
N ARG A 14 9.04 6.84 16.27
CA ARG A 14 8.47 8.05 15.70
C ARG A 14 9.53 8.76 14.88
N VAL A 15 9.16 9.13 13.67
CA VAL A 15 9.98 9.91 12.75
C VAL A 15 9.14 11.07 12.25
N ASP A 16 9.53 12.30 12.56
CA ASP A 16 8.77 13.51 12.23
C ASP A 16 9.04 14.06 10.82
N ALA A 17 9.94 13.45 10.05
CA ALA A 17 10.12 13.65 8.61
C ALA A 17 11.13 12.64 8.08
N GLY A 18 10.94 12.17 6.85
CA GLY A 18 11.91 11.28 6.22
C GLY A 18 11.59 10.95 4.77
N SER A 19 12.30 9.96 4.23
CA SER A 19 12.00 9.41 2.91
C SER A 19 12.14 7.89 2.91
N LEU A 20 11.29 7.21 2.15
CA LEU A 20 11.30 5.77 1.95
C LEU A 20 11.07 5.48 0.46
N GLY A 21 11.95 4.70 -0.16
CA GLY A 21 11.85 4.39 -1.59
C GLY A 21 11.84 5.63 -2.49
N GLY A 22 12.58 6.69 -2.10
CA GLY A 22 12.64 7.97 -2.82
C GLY A 22 11.41 8.87 -2.64
N ARG A 23 10.41 8.47 -1.84
CA ARG A 23 9.23 9.28 -1.53
C ARG A 23 9.35 9.87 -0.12
N SER A 24 9.10 11.17 0.02
CA SER A 24 9.11 11.85 1.33
C SER A 24 7.85 11.53 2.14
N PHE A 25 7.93 11.68 3.46
CA PHE A 25 6.78 11.64 4.37
C PHE A 25 6.91 12.70 5.46
N ASP A 26 5.77 13.18 5.95
CA ASP A 26 5.69 14.21 7.00
C ASP A 26 5.79 13.58 8.38
N ARG A 27 5.33 12.34 8.55
CA ARG A 27 5.45 11.63 9.83
C ARG A 27 5.28 10.14 9.64
N ALA A 28 6.02 9.35 10.41
CA ALA A 28 5.83 7.92 10.55
C ALA A 28 5.84 7.53 12.04
N ASP A 29 4.84 6.78 12.47
CA ASP A 29 4.76 6.16 13.78
C ASP A 29 4.62 4.63 13.58
N ALA A 30 5.34 3.83 14.36
CA ALA A 30 5.18 2.39 14.37
C ALA A 30 5.44 1.82 15.77
N CYS A 31 4.63 0.86 16.20
CA CYS A 31 4.97 -0.02 17.31
C CYS A 31 5.51 -1.33 16.73
N LEU A 32 6.67 -1.76 17.19
CA LEU A 32 7.31 -3.01 16.80
C LEU A 32 7.28 -3.97 17.98
N GLU A 33 6.84 -5.18 17.74
CA GLU A 33 6.95 -6.30 18.66
C GLU A 33 7.72 -7.42 17.96
N LEU A 34 8.76 -7.93 18.62
CA LEU A 34 9.43 -9.16 18.25
C LEU A 34 8.90 -10.25 19.19
N ALA A 35 8.19 -11.23 18.64
CA ALA A 35 7.58 -12.33 19.38
C ALA A 35 8.16 -13.66 18.88
N GLY A 36 9.31 -14.05 19.42
CA GLY A 36 10.01 -15.26 18.99
C GLY A 36 10.54 -15.14 17.56
N ARG A 37 9.78 -15.65 16.59
CA ARG A 37 10.12 -15.64 15.15
C ARG A 37 9.22 -14.72 14.34
N GLU A 38 8.32 -13.98 14.99
CA GLU A 38 7.44 -13.03 14.33
C GLU A 38 7.91 -11.59 14.60
N ILE A 39 7.98 -10.78 13.55
CA ILE A 39 8.07 -9.32 13.64
C ILE A 39 6.67 -8.77 13.39
N ILE A 40 6.11 -8.08 14.36
CA ILE A 40 4.79 -7.47 14.28
C ILE A 40 4.98 -5.96 14.32
N LEU A 41 4.35 -5.27 13.38
CA LEU A 41 4.26 -3.82 13.33
C LEU A 41 2.78 -3.45 13.48
N ASP A 42 2.35 -3.07 14.67
CA ASP A 42 0.96 -2.73 14.97
C ASP A 42 0.84 -1.75 16.16
N PRO A 43 0.36 -0.51 15.95
CA PRO A 43 -0.05 0.08 14.67
C PRO A 43 1.14 0.64 13.88
N ILE A 44 0.98 0.70 12.56
CA ILE A 44 1.76 1.55 11.65
C ILE A 44 0.89 2.74 11.26
N SER A 45 1.48 3.93 11.21
CA SER A 45 0.85 5.12 10.63
C SER A 45 1.90 5.97 9.91
N VAL A 46 1.64 6.34 8.67
CA VAL A 46 2.46 7.25 7.88
C VAL A 46 1.57 8.37 7.33
N THR A 47 1.98 9.61 7.48
CA THR A 47 1.27 10.79 6.98
C THR A 47 2.12 11.49 5.93
N ARG A 48 1.49 11.92 4.83
CA ARG A 48 2.12 12.69 3.76
C ARG A 48 1.10 13.58 3.07
N GLU A 49 1.36 14.88 2.99
CA GLU A 49 0.61 15.86 2.20
C GLU A 49 -0.91 15.81 2.44
N GLY A 50 -1.30 15.55 3.70
CA GLY A 50 -2.70 15.43 4.12
C GLY A 50 -3.33 14.04 3.90
N GLY A 51 -2.66 13.14 3.18
CA GLY A 51 -3.00 11.73 3.12
C GLY A 51 -2.40 10.93 4.27
N ARG A 52 -3.01 9.79 4.61
CA ARG A 52 -2.56 8.91 5.69
C ARG A 52 -2.63 7.45 5.28
N ILE A 53 -1.59 6.70 5.60
CA ILE A 53 -1.55 5.24 5.52
C ILE A 53 -1.51 4.72 6.95
N LYS A 54 -2.37 3.77 7.30
CA LYS A 54 -2.39 3.13 8.62
C LYS A 54 -2.62 1.64 8.49
N GLY A 55 -2.19 0.86 9.46
CA GLY A 55 -2.51 -0.56 9.46
C GLY A 55 -1.57 -1.37 10.32
N ARG A 56 -1.44 -2.65 9.96
CA ARG A 56 -0.59 -3.60 10.65
C ARG A 56 0.12 -4.51 9.66
N LEU A 57 1.33 -4.92 10.00
CA LEU A 57 2.12 -5.91 9.27
C LEU A 57 2.63 -6.97 10.25
N ARG A 58 2.66 -8.21 9.78
CA ARG A 58 3.27 -9.34 10.49
C ARG A 58 4.20 -10.06 9.52
N PHE A 59 5.41 -10.35 9.98
CA PHE A 59 6.40 -11.09 9.23
C PHE A 59 6.89 -12.29 10.04
N ASP A 60 6.69 -13.49 9.51
CA ASP A 60 7.19 -14.74 10.06
C ASP A 60 8.58 -15.03 9.47
N LEU A 61 9.60 -14.94 10.31
CA LEU A 61 11.00 -15.12 9.93
C LEU A 61 11.36 -16.57 9.57
N GLU A 62 10.57 -17.56 10.00
CA GLU A 62 10.80 -18.98 9.69
C GLU A 62 10.10 -19.40 8.42
N ALA A 63 8.83 -19.02 8.28
CA ALA A 63 8.05 -19.34 7.09
C ALA A 63 8.33 -18.39 5.91
N ASP A 64 9.10 -17.33 6.15
CA ASP A 64 9.28 -16.19 5.22
C ASP A 64 7.93 -15.59 4.81
N GLY A 65 6.98 -15.59 5.75
CA GLY A 65 5.58 -15.25 5.51
C GLY A 65 5.29 -13.80 5.83
N LEU A 66 4.64 -13.09 4.91
CA LEU A 66 4.16 -11.73 5.10
C LEU A 66 2.63 -11.74 5.19
N GLU A 67 2.08 -11.09 6.22
CA GLU A 67 0.65 -10.81 6.33
C GLU A 67 0.44 -9.35 6.72
N GLY A 68 -0.55 -8.69 6.15
CA GLY A 68 -0.79 -7.30 6.48
C GLY A 68 -2.13 -6.78 6.02
N ARG A 69 -2.58 -5.72 6.68
CA ARG A 69 -3.71 -4.92 6.22
C ARG A 69 -3.38 -3.45 6.42
N LEU A 70 -3.44 -2.69 5.34
CA LEU A 70 -3.26 -1.25 5.35
C LEU A 70 -4.54 -0.57 4.84
N THR A 71 -4.84 0.58 5.41
CA THR A 71 -5.85 1.52 4.95
C THR A 71 -5.15 2.80 4.56
N VAL A 72 -5.45 3.28 3.37
CA VAL A 72 -5.01 4.56 2.82
C VAL A 72 -6.21 5.50 2.87
N GLU A 73 -6.02 6.69 3.42
CA GLU A 73 -7.05 7.70 3.58
C GLU A 73 -6.60 9.00 2.90
N ARG A 74 -7.45 9.54 2.04
CA ARG A 74 -7.32 10.82 1.37
C ARG A 74 -5.97 11.04 0.67
N TYR A 75 -5.41 9.99 0.06
CA TYR A 75 -4.14 10.11 -0.64
C TYR A 75 -4.30 10.90 -1.94
N PRO A 76 -3.47 11.92 -2.21
CA PRO A 76 -3.59 12.74 -3.41
C PRO A 76 -3.31 11.92 -4.67
N ILE A 77 -4.26 11.91 -5.62
CA ILE A 77 -4.13 11.14 -6.87
C ILE A 77 -2.99 11.65 -7.75
N ALA A 78 -2.68 12.94 -7.68
CA ALA A 78 -1.57 13.57 -8.40
C ALA A 78 -0.22 12.88 -8.14
N GLU A 79 -0.05 12.24 -6.99
CA GLU A 79 1.18 11.55 -6.56
C GLU A 79 1.31 10.10 -7.06
N LEU A 80 0.25 9.59 -7.69
CA LEU A 80 0.17 8.23 -8.23
C LEU A 80 0.26 8.19 -9.76
N VAL A 81 -0.06 9.30 -10.41
CA VAL A 81 -0.03 9.40 -11.86
C VAL A 81 1.28 10.03 -12.35
N PRO A 82 1.70 9.76 -13.60
CA PRO A 82 2.83 10.47 -14.19
C PRO A 82 2.61 11.99 -14.17
N ASN A 83 3.67 12.79 -13.98
CA ASN A 83 3.61 14.25 -13.96
C ASN A 83 3.00 14.89 -15.23
N THR A 84 2.94 14.14 -16.34
CA THR A 84 2.28 14.56 -17.58
C THR A 84 0.75 14.51 -17.51
N MET A 85 0.19 13.79 -16.53
CA MET A 85 -1.24 13.72 -16.27
C MET A 85 -1.60 14.70 -15.15
N ASN A 86 -2.34 15.75 -15.50
CA ASN A 86 -2.88 16.70 -14.52
C ASN A 86 -4.13 16.11 -13.86
N ALA A 87 -3.96 15.10 -13.00
CA ALA A 87 -5.06 14.50 -12.25
C ALA A 87 -5.19 15.15 -10.87
N LYS A 88 -6.42 15.46 -10.45
CA LYS A 88 -6.73 15.90 -9.09
C LYS A 88 -7.81 15.02 -8.48
N GLY A 89 -7.80 14.98 -7.16
CA GLY A 89 -8.69 14.16 -6.37
C GLY A 89 -7.94 13.52 -5.22
N HIS A 90 -8.68 12.78 -4.42
CA HIS A 90 -8.12 11.97 -3.34
C HIS A 90 -8.62 10.54 -3.48
N MET A 91 -7.82 9.61 -2.99
CA MET A 91 -8.11 8.19 -3.05
C MET A 91 -8.07 7.61 -1.63
N ASP A 92 -9.07 6.81 -1.33
CA ASP A 92 -9.09 5.93 -0.17
C ASP A 92 -8.86 4.50 -0.66
N ALA A 93 -8.08 3.70 0.07
CA ALA A 93 -7.81 2.32 -0.32
C ALA A 93 -7.69 1.37 0.86
N GLU A 94 -8.03 0.11 0.61
CA GLU A 94 -7.70 -1.03 1.46
C GLU A 94 -6.68 -1.90 0.73
N ILE A 95 -5.62 -2.27 1.42
CA ILE A 95 -4.53 -3.10 0.89
C ILE A 95 -4.38 -4.31 1.80
N GLY A 96 -4.61 -5.50 1.27
CA GLY A 96 -4.28 -6.77 1.87
C GLY A 96 -2.91 -7.25 1.40
N LEU A 97 -2.08 -7.71 2.33
CA LEU A 97 -0.78 -8.30 2.04
C LEU A 97 -0.77 -9.74 2.56
N GLY A 98 -0.20 -10.64 1.77
CA GLY A 98 -0.11 -12.07 2.05
C GLY A 98 1.09 -12.70 1.33
N GLY A 99 1.31 -14.00 1.56
CA GLY A 99 2.31 -14.77 0.82
C GLY A 99 3.70 -14.70 1.43
N SER A 100 4.73 -14.84 0.59
CA SER A 100 6.13 -14.75 1.01
C SER A 100 6.86 -13.57 0.35
N LEU A 101 8.08 -13.27 0.77
CA LEU A 101 8.88 -12.22 0.12
C LEU A 101 9.19 -12.52 -1.35
N GLN A 102 9.30 -13.80 -1.74
CA GLN A 102 9.54 -14.20 -3.13
C GLN A 102 8.25 -14.30 -3.94
N GLN A 103 7.12 -14.56 -3.27
CA GLN A 103 5.80 -14.71 -3.90
C GLN A 103 4.78 -13.87 -3.12
N PRO A 104 4.86 -12.54 -3.22
CA PRO A 104 3.94 -11.67 -2.52
C PRO A 104 2.55 -11.77 -3.14
N LEU A 105 1.54 -11.75 -2.27
CA LEU A 105 0.13 -11.55 -2.61
C LEU A 105 -0.26 -10.15 -2.15
N VAL A 106 -0.74 -9.33 -3.08
CA VAL A 106 -1.26 -7.99 -2.77
C VAL A 106 -2.65 -7.85 -3.35
N ASP A 107 -3.64 -7.60 -2.51
CA ASP A 107 -5.02 -7.26 -2.92
C ASP A 107 -5.25 -5.79 -2.61
N VAL A 108 -5.68 -5.01 -3.61
CA VAL A 108 -5.92 -3.57 -3.49
C VAL A 108 -7.33 -3.27 -3.93
N LYS A 109 -8.06 -2.57 -3.06
CA LYS A 109 -9.35 -1.95 -3.39
C LYS A 109 -9.26 -0.48 -3.10
N ALA A 110 -9.36 0.35 -4.13
CA ALA A 110 -9.29 1.79 -3.98
C ALA A 110 -10.50 2.46 -4.59
N SER A 111 -10.86 3.62 -4.06
CA SER A 111 -11.93 4.45 -4.58
C SER A 111 -11.58 5.92 -4.48
N SER A 112 -12.11 6.70 -5.40
CA SER A 112 -12.08 8.14 -5.39
C SER A 112 -13.50 8.65 -5.64
N PRO A 113 -14.07 9.45 -4.74
CA PRO A 113 -15.41 10.00 -4.95
C PRO A 113 -15.44 11.08 -6.03
N LEU A 114 -14.29 11.71 -6.30
CA LEU A 114 -14.15 12.76 -7.30
C LEU A 114 -12.74 12.74 -7.91
N LEU A 115 -12.71 12.43 -9.19
CA LEU A 115 -11.54 12.50 -10.06
C LEU A 115 -11.72 13.64 -11.05
N GLU A 116 -10.71 14.48 -11.19
CA GLU A 116 -10.61 15.53 -12.21
C GLU A 116 -9.37 15.27 -13.06
N LEU A 117 -9.49 15.35 -14.38
CA LEU A 117 -8.37 15.24 -15.30
C LEU A 117 -8.29 16.46 -16.19
N SER A 118 -7.20 17.21 -16.09
CA SER A 118 -6.96 18.44 -16.85
C SER A 118 -8.10 19.47 -16.74
N GLY A 119 -8.70 19.59 -15.55
CA GLY A 119 -9.84 20.49 -15.31
C GLY A 119 -11.21 19.91 -15.65
N LEU A 120 -11.28 18.71 -16.24
CA LEU A 120 -12.53 18.05 -16.56
C LEU A 120 -12.93 17.09 -15.41
N PRO A 121 -14.11 17.25 -14.79
CA PRO A 121 -14.59 16.31 -13.78
C PRO A 121 -14.96 14.99 -14.46
N LEU A 122 -14.31 13.91 -14.02
CA LEU A 122 -14.57 12.56 -14.51
C LEU A 122 -15.59 11.80 -13.66
N GLY A 123 -15.95 12.32 -12.49
CA GLY A 123 -16.86 11.69 -11.54
C GLY A 123 -16.10 10.80 -10.55
N SER A 124 -16.68 9.67 -10.16
CA SER A 124 -16.03 8.73 -9.23
C SER A 124 -15.16 7.73 -9.97
N ALA A 125 -14.19 7.16 -9.26
CA ALA A 125 -13.34 6.08 -9.77
C ALA A 125 -13.20 4.97 -8.74
N SER A 126 -13.09 3.73 -9.19
CA SER A 126 -12.72 2.58 -8.37
C SER A 126 -11.64 1.76 -9.05
N ILE A 127 -10.75 1.19 -8.25
CA ILE A 127 -9.65 0.33 -8.68
C ILE A 127 -9.70 -0.94 -7.85
N GLU A 128 -9.66 -2.08 -8.52
CA GLU A 128 -9.37 -3.37 -7.93
C GLU A 128 -8.11 -3.91 -8.57
N ALA A 129 -7.12 -4.33 -7.77
CA ALA A 129 -5.91 -4.93 -8.29
C ALA A 129 -5.46 -6.11 -7.43
N LEU A 130 -5.03 -7.17 -8.10
CA LEU A 130 -4.50 -8.38 -7.49
C LEU A 130 -3.10 -8.63 -8.05
N VAL A 131 -2.10 -8.61 -7.18
CA VAL A 131 -0.73 -9.03 -7.50
C VAL A 131 -0.49 -10.41 -6.90
N ARG A 132 -0.09 -11.38 -7.72
CA ARG A 132 0.28 -12.73 -7.31
C ARG A 132 1.23 -13.35 -8.31
N GLU A 133 2.17 -14.18 -7.84
CA GLU A 133 3.05 -14.99 -8.71
C GLU A 133 3.79 -14.17 -9.78
N GLY A 134 4.17 -12.92 -9.47
CA GLY A 134 4.85 -12.03 -10.41
C GLY A 134 3.94 -11.49 -11.52
N ALA A 135 2.61 -11.60 -11.41
CA ALA A 135 1.64 -10.95 -12.28
C ALA A 135 0.77 -9.98 -11.48
N ALA A 136 0.28 -8.94 -12.15
CA ALA A 136 -0.69 -8.00 -11.62
C ALA A 136 -1.90 -7.93 -12.56
N ASP A 137 -3.07 -8.27 -12.04
CA ASP A 137 -4.36 -8.09 -12.70
C ASP A 137 -5.03 -6.85 -12.10
N GLY A 138 -5.54 -5.96 -12.94
CA GLY A 138 -6.14 -4.69 -12.49
C GLY A 138 -7.40 -4.34 -13.26
N LYS A 139 -8.41 -3.85 -12.54
CA LYS A 139 -9.66 -3.30 -13.07
C LYS A 139 -9.82 -1.87 -12.57
N LEU A 140 -10.03 -0.94 -13.50
CA LEU A 140 -10.36 0.45 -13.25
C LEU A 140 -11.77 0.72 -13.78
N GLN A 141 -12.61 1.34 -12.96
CA GLN A 141 -13.90 1.86 -13.37
C GLN A 141 -13.97 3.36 -13.06
N ILE A 142 -14.53 4.13 -13.99
CA ILE A 142 -14.80 5.56 -13.83
C ILE A 142 -16.27 5.79 -14.18
N GLN A 143 -17.00 6.43 -13.27
CA GLN A 143 -18.41 6.74 -13.43
C GLN A 143 -18.61 8.25 -13.42
N GLY A 144 -18.87 8.80 -14.61
CA GLY A 144 -19.26 10.19 -14.81
C GLY A 144 -20.78 10.36 -14.86
N GLU A 145 -21.24 11.61 -15.00
CA GLU A 145 -22.67 11.93 -15.07
C GLU A 145 -23.37 11.33 -16.30
N HIS A 146 -22.64 11.21 -17.41
CA HIS A 146 -23.18 10.78 -18.71
C HIS A 146 -22.36 9.68 -19.37
N PHE A 147 -21.42 9.07 -18.66
CA PHE A 147 -20.58 8.02 -19.19
C PHE A 147 -20.10 7.07 -18.10
N GLU A 148 -19.76 5.87 -18.52
CA GLU A 148 -19.07 4.87 -17.73
C GLU A 148 -17.87 4.38 -18.55
N LEU A 149 -16.71 4.29 -17.91
CA LEU A 149 -15.50 3.76 -18.51
C LEU A 149 -15.01 2.60 -17.65
N GLU A 150 -14.75 1.47 -18.30
CA GLU A 150 -14.10 0.32 -17.68
C GLU A 150 -12.81 0.01 -18.45
N ALA A 151 -11.72 -0.18 -17.71
CA ALA A 151 -10.45 -0.66 -18.25
C ALA A 151 -9.97 -1.85 -17.42
N GLN A 152 -9.45 -2.86 -18.11
CA GLN A 152 -8.83 -4.03 -17.51
C GLN A 152 -7.40 -4.15 -18.02
N SER A 153 -6.50 -4.57 -17.14
CA SER A 153 -5.08 -4.72 -17.44
C SER A 153 -4.53 -5.97 -16.81
N GLN A 154 -3.57 -6.58 -17.51
CA GLN A 154 -2.75 -7.67 -16.99
C GLN A 154 -1.30 -7.32 -17.28
N ILE A 155 -0.48 -7.33 -16.25
CA ILE A 155 0.92 -6.91 -16.30
C ILE A 155 1.79 -8.03 -15.74
N GLN A 156 2.77 -8.48 -16.52
CA GLN A 156 3.81 -9.37 -16.00
C GLN A 156 4.88 -8.51 -15.32
N LEU A 157 5.09 -8.76 -14.03
CA LEU A 157 6.16 -8.13 -13.26
C LEU A 157 7.42 -8.97 -13.44
N SER A 158 8.46 -8.34 -13.99
CA SER A 158 9.81 -8.90 -13.98
C SER A 158 10.54 -8.26 -12.80
N PRO A 159 10.97 -9.04 -11.80
CA PRO A 159 11.73 -8.48 -10.70
C PRO A 159 13.07 -7.95 -11.22
N ASP A 160 13.31 -6.65 -11.04
CA ASP A 160 14.60 -6.03 -11.32
C ASP A 160 15.37 -5.93 -9.98
N TYR A 161 15.85 -7.06 -9.47
CA TYR A 161 16.68 -7.08 -8.27
C TYR A 161 18.14 -6.81 -8.65
N ALA A 162 18.51 -5.53 -8.70
CA ALA A 162 19.91 -5.13 -8.59
C ALA A 162 20.28 -5.07 -7.09
N PHE A 163 20.82 -6.16 -6.54
CA PHE A 163 21.47 -6.15 -5.23
C PHE A 163 22.92 -5.68 -5.34
#